data_AF-D2SCW1-F1
#
_entry.id   AF-D2SCW1-F1
#
_cell.length_a   1.000
_cell.length_b   1.000
_cell.length_c   1.000
_cell.angle_alpha   90.00
_cell.angle_beta   90.00
_cell.angle_gamma   90.00
#
_symmetry.space_group_name_H-M   'P 1'
#
loop_
_entity.id
_entity.type
_entity.pdbx_description
1 polymer ?
#
loop_
_entity_poly.entity_id
_entity_poly.type
_entity_poly.pdbx_seq_one_letter_code
_entity_poly.pdbx_strand_id
1 'polypeptide(L)' 'MIDEPGPWGTGPFTLVQGASSITTRPAIMNVEPFRASSIIESEQRDPQVVLEANLDHWNRAARGPASSAPCSATT' A
#
# COMPACT_ATOMS: atom_id res chain seq x y z
N MET A 1 5.06 -5.14 5.00
CA MET A 1 5.98 -5.73 4.01
C MET A 1 5.87 -4.94 2.72
N ILE A 2 6.98 -4.41 2.20
CA ILE A 2 7.03 -3.65 0.93
C ILE A 2 8.01 -4.29 -0.09
N ASP A 3 8.46 -5.53 0.18
CA ASP A 3 9.70 -6.08 -0.41
C ASP A 3 9.51 -7.20 -1.43
N GLU A 4 8.27 -7.49 -1.80
CA GLU A 4 7.96 -8.41 -2.88
C GLU A 4 7.21 -7.64 -3.98
N PRO A 5 7.33 -8.03 -5.26
CA PRO A 5 6.31 -7.73 -6.25
C PRO A 5 5.03 -8.54 -5.93
N GLY A 6 4.48 -8.32 -4.73
CA GLY A 6 3.19 -8.79 -4.27
C GLY A 6 2.10 -7.79 -4.68
N PRO A 7 0.84 -7.96 -4.25
CA PRO A 7 -0.37 -7.34 -4.82
C PRO A 7 -0.45 -5.80 -4.72
N TRP A 8 0.61 -5.15 -4.25
CA TRP A 8 0.90 -3.73 -4.35
C TRP A 8 1.12 -3.26 -5.81
N GLY A 9 1.25 -4.19 -6.77
CA GLY A 9 1.38 -3.89 -8.21
C GLY A 9 0.23 -3.07 -8.83
N THR A 10 -0.85 -2.80 -8.08
CA THR A 10 -1.92 -1.85 -8.47
C THR A 10 -2.24 -0.82 -7.39
N GLY A 11 -1.36 -0.60 -6.41
CA GLY A 11 -1.51 0.41 -5.36
C GLY A 11 -1.19 1.83 -5.85
N PRO A 12 -1.42 2.87 -5.04
CA PRO A 12 -1.21 4.27 -5.44
C PRO A 12 0.26 4.64 -5.69
N PHE A 13 1.20 3.84 -5.20
CA PHE A 13 2.62 4.09 -5.36
C PHE A 13 3.36 2.82 -5.75
N THR A 14 4.36 2.99 -6.60
CA THR A 14 5.32 1.97 -7.02
C THR A 14 6.64 2.22 -6.30
N LEU A 15 7.20 1.17 -5.69
CA LEU A 15 8.53 1.22 -5.11
C LEU A 15 9.58 1.24 -6.23
N VAL A 16 10.39 2.30 -6.31
CA VAL A 16 11.43 2.45 -7.35
C VAL A 16 12.85 2.41 -6.79
N GLN A 17 13.03 2.66 -5.49
CA GLN A 17 14.34 2.57 -4.84
C GLN A 17 14.21 2.20 -3.35
N GLY A 18 15.16 1.39 -2.89
CA GLY A 18 15.27 0.95 -1.50
C GLY A 18 14.40 -0.29 -1.20
N ALA A 19 14.61 -0.87 -0.02
CA ALA A 19 13.85 -2.01 0.48
C ALA A 19 13.60 -1.92 2.00
N SER A 20 12.54 -2.57 2.46
CA SER A 20 12.09 -2.62 3.85
C SER A 20 11.36 -3.95 4.18
N SER A 21 12.12 -4.91 4.72
CA SER A 21 11.66 -6.27 4.99
C SER A 21 11.45 -6.50 6.48
N ILE A 22 10.38 -7.21 6.84
CA ILE A 22 10.15 -7.69 8.20
C ILE A 22 9.98 -9.19 8.11
N THR A 23 10.88 -9.93 8.75
CA THR A 23 10.73 -11.36 8.92
C THR A 23 9.98 -11.60 10.21
N THR A 24 8.86 -12.31 10.14
CA THR A 24 8.05 -12.66 11.30
C THR A 24 7.83 -14.15 11.38
N ARG A 25 7.64 -14.64 12.60
CA ARG A 25 7.15 -15.99 12.88
C ARG A 25 5.81 -15.94 13.63
N PRO A 26 4.91 -16.90 13.41
CA PRO A 26 3.70 -17.01 14.20
C PRO A 26 4.03 -17.45 15.64
N ALA A 27 3.34 -16.86 16.61
CA ALA A 27 3.41 -17.21 18.02
C ALA A 27 2.00 -17.41 18.58
N ILE A 28 1.71 -18.64 19.02
CA ILE A 28 0.44 -18.98 19.63
C ILE A 28 0.47 -18.49 21.08
N MET A 29 -0.48 -17.62 21.42
CA MET A 29 -0.64 -17.05 22.76
C MET A 29 -1.63 -17.84 23.60
N ASN A 30 -2.68 -18.40 22.98
CA ASN A 30 -3.62 -19.31 23.62
C ASN A 30 -4.21 -20.27 22.60
N VAL A 31 -4.53 -21.48 23.01
CA VAL A 31 -5.14 -22.50 22.15
C VAL A 31 -6.67 -22.44 22.20
N GLU A 32 -7.26 -22.12 23.36
CA GLU A 32 -8.71 -21.99 23.54
C GLU A 32 -9.06 -20.85 24.53
N PRO A 33 -9.67 -19.74 24.08
CA PRO A 33 -9.92 -19.41 22.67
C PRO A 33 -8.61 -19.25 21.90
N PHE A 34 -8.59 -19.68 20.64
CA PHE A 34 -7.40 -19.55 19.79
C PHE A 34 -6.98 -18.08 19.67
N ARG A 35 -5.75 -17.78 20.09
CA ARG A 35 -5.12 -16.47 19.96
C ARG A 35 -3.70 -16.65 19.49
N ALA A 36 -3.33 -15.98 18.41
CA ALA A 36 -1.97 -15.96 17.89
C ALA A 36 -1.56 -14.52 17.53
N SER A 37 -0.26 -14.26 17.60
CA SER A 37 0.36 -13.02 17.17
C SER A 37 1.57 -13.35 16.28
N SER A 38 2.19 -12.32 15.70
CA SER A 38 3.45 -12.45 14.96
C SER A 38 4.58 -11.85 15.78
N ILE A 39 5.67 -12.60 15.96
CA ILE A 39 6.90 -12.09 16.57
C ILE A 39 7.83 -11.66 15.44
N ILE A 40 8.36 -10.44 15.55
CA ILE A 40 9.39 -9.93 14.63
C ILE A 40 10.72 -10.61 14.97
N GLU A 41 11.31 -11.28 14.00
CA GLU A 41 12.61 -11.94 14.14
C GLU A 41 13.74 -11.04 13.66
N SER A 42 13.52 -10.32 12.56
CA SER A 42 14.50 -9.39 12.02
C SER A 42 13.83 -8.34 11.15
N GLU A 43 14.48 -7.18 11.07
CA GLU A 43 14.10 -6.09 10.19
C GLU A 43 15.30 -5.68 9.35
N GLN A 44 15.10 -5.55 8.05
CA GLN A 44 16.04 -4.92 7.15
C GLN A 44 15.39 -3.65 6.60
N ARG A 45 16.09 -2.52 6.71
CA ARG A 45 15.60 -1.21 6.30
C ARG A 45 16.73 -0.46 5.62
N ASP A 46 16.50 -0.02 4.40
CA ASP A 46 17.31 1.04 3.83
C ASP A 46 16.94 2.38 4.49
N PRO A 47 17.91 3.29 4.68
CA PRO A 47 17.67 4.59 5.30
C PRO A 47 16.74 5.48 4.49
N GLN A 48 16.57 5.17 3.20
CA GLN A 48 15.71 5.90 2.28
C GLN A 48 14.98 4.94 1.37
N VAL A 49 13.69 5.22 1.15
CA VAL A 49 12.83 4.53 0.20
C VAL A 49 12.22 5.57 -0.73
N VAL A 50 12.25 5.32 -2.04
CA VAL A 50 11.63 6.20 -3.04
C VAL A 50 10.43 5.49 -3.65
N LEU A 51 9.29 6.17 -3.54
CA LEU A 51 8.02 5.74 -4.09
C LEU A 51 7.60 6.72 -5.18
N GLU A 52 7.26 6.20 -6.35
CA GLU A 52 6.68 7.00 -7.43
C GLU A 52 5.17 6.78 -7.51
N ALA A 53 4.42 7.80 -7.95
CA ALA A 53 2.99 7.67 -8.12
C ALA A 53 2.68 6.64 -9.22
N ASN A 54 1.86 5.65 -8.88
CA ASN A 54 1.37 4.69 -9.87
C ASN A 54 0.29 5.37 -10.73
N LEU A 55 0.68 5.81 -11.93
CA LEU A 55 -0.22 6.51 -12.83
C LEU A 55 -1.40 5.64 -13.27
N ASP A 56 -1.26 4.31 -13.37
CA ASP A 56 -2.37 3.42 -13.71
C ASP A 56 -3.41 3.35 -12.58
N HIS A 57 -2.96 3.45 -11.33
CA HIS A 57 -3.84 3.53 -10.16
C HIS A 57 -4.57 4.88 -10.09
N TRP A 58 -3.85 5.99 -10.29
CA TRP A 58 -4.42 7.33 -10.14
C TRP A 58 -5.25 7.75 -11.35
N ASN A 59 -4.77 7.48 -12.56
CA ASN A 59 -5.46 7.77 -13.82
C ASN A 59 -6.47 6.68 -14.21
N ARG A 60 -6.92 5.87 -13.22
CA ARG A 60 -7.76 4.68 -13.43
C ARG A 60 -9.02 4.94 -14.23
N ALA A 61 -9.42 6.18 -14.41
CA ALA A 61 -10.06 6.53 -15.66
C ALA A 61 -9.74 8.04 -16.00
N ALA A 62 -9.94 8.57 -17.21
CA ALA A 62 -11.15 8.33 -18.00
C ALA A 62 -12.42 8.29 -17.09
N ARG A 63 -12.31 8.79 -15.84
CA ARG A 63 -13.13 8.49 -14.66
C ARG A 63 -14.28 9.45 -14.79
N GLY A 64 -15.21 9.08 -15.66
CA GLY A 64 -16.40 9.87 -15.92
C GLY A 64 -17.40 9.83 -14.76
N PRO A 65 -18.41 10.70 -14.79
CA PRO A 65 -18.48 11.90 -15.61
C PRO A 65 -17.82 13.07 -14.89
N ALA A 66 -17.17 13.95 -15.66
CA ALA A 66 -16.79 15.25 -15.17
C ALA A 66 -18.05 15.97 -14.67
N SER A 67 -18.20 16.15 -13.36
CA SER A 67 -19.13 17.14 -12.84
C SER A 67 -18.51 18.53 -12.99
N SER A 68 -18.26 18.95 -14.23
CA SER A 68 -18.40 20.36 -14.57
C SER A 68 -19.90 20.62 -14.71
N ALA A 69 -20.60 20.75 -13.59
CA ALA A 69 -21.83 21.52 -13.63
C ALA A 69 -21.39 22.94 -14.04
N PRO A 70 -21.88 23.51 -15.15
CA PRO A 70 -21.74 24.95 -15.32
C PRO A 70 -22.48 25.56 -14.14
N CYS A 71 -21.76 26.30 -13.32
CA CYS A 71 -22.36 27.16 -12.31
C CYS A 71 -23.15 28.22 -13.10
N SER A 72 -24.44 27.98 -13.32
CA SER A 72 -25.34 28.97 -13.88
C SER A 72 -25.47 30.10 -12.88
N ALA A 73 -24.65 31.14 -13.08
CA ALA A 73 -24.91 32.46 -12.52
C ALA A 73 -26.15 33.02 -13.24
N THR A 74 -27.32 32.78 -12.67
CA THR A 74 -28.54 33.50 -13.04
C THR A 74 -28.43 34.91 -12.47
N THR A 75 -28.36 35.88 -13.38
CA THR A 75 -28.47 37.33 -13.12
C THR A 75 -29.87 37.70 -12.65
#